data_AF-A0A7K2KXY8-F1
#
_entry.id   AF-A0A7K2KXY8-F1
#
_cell.length_a   1.000
_cell.length_b   1.000
_cell.length_c   1.000
_cell.angle_alpha   90.00
_cell.angle_beta   90.00
_cell.angle_gamma   90.00
#
_symmetry.space_group_name_H-M   'P 1'
#
loop_
_entity.id
_entity.type
_entity.pdbx_description
1 polymer ?
#
loop_
_entity_poly.entity_id
_entity_poly.type
_entity_poly.pdbx_seq_one_letter_code
_entity_poly.pdbx_strand_id
1 'polypeptide(L)'
;SAPAAANEEHDWDRSYQKVRRHMLEAFAETYSYSLQQTLHAMADRVLDNVSTVNEVRLNLPNKHHFLVDLEPFGLENDNEVYFAADRMYGLIEGTIHRDGVQPVIATSDWITA
;
A
#
# COMPACT_ATOMS: atom_id res chain seq x y z
N SER A 1 39.45 -6.14 15.26
CA SER A 1 38.16 -5.90 14.61
C SER A 1 37.35 -4.96 15.48
N ALA A 2 37.08 -3.74 15.01
CA ALA A 2 36.19 -2.82 15.71
C ALA A 2 34.74 -3.30 15.51
N PRO A 3 33.88 -3.27 16.54
CA PRO A 3 32.46 -3.52 16.32
C PRO A 3 31.91 -2.40 15.43
N ALA A 4 31.13 -2.77 14.41
CA ALA A 4 30.33 -1.80 13.68
C ALA A 4 29.43 -1.10 14.71
N ALA A 5 29.56 0.22 14.83
CA ALA A 5 28.68 1.03 15.64
C ALA A 5 27.25 0.83 15.13
N ALA A 6 26.47 0.02 15.85
CA ALA A 6 25.08 -0.20 15.56
C ALA A 6 24.34 1.11 15.86
N ASN A 7 23.98 1.86 14.82
CA ASN A 7 22.67 2.49 14.60
C ASN A 7 21.84 2.93 15.85
N GLU A 8 22.46 3.53 16.88
CA GLU A 8 21.80 3.90 18.15
C GLU A 8 20.88 5.13 18.03
N GLU A 9 20.90 5.85 16.91
CA GLU A 9 20.18 7.12 16.75
C GLU A 9 18.69 6.95 16.40
N HIS A 10 18.29 5.80 15.84
CA HIS A 10 16.92 5.57 15.37
C HIS A 10 16.43 4.14 15.68
N ASP A 11 15.30 4.05 16.40
CA ASP A 11 14.58 2.80 16.68
C ASP A 11 13.77 2.38 15.43
N TRP A 12 14.46 1.73 14.50
CA TRP A 12 13.90 1.31 13.21
C TRP A 12 12.78 0.27 13.35
N ASP A 13 12.90 -0.66 14.28
CA ASP A 13 11.90 -1.70 14.52
C ASP A 13 10.57 -1.07 14.95
N ARG A 14 10.62 -0.11 15.87
CA ARG A 14 9.44 0.62 16.31
C ARG A 14 8.85 1.48 15.19
N SER A 15 9.70 2.12 14.39
CA SER A 15 9.24 2.91 13.23
C SER A 15 8.49 2.02 12.23
N TYR A 16 9.06 0.88 11.85
CA TYR A 16 8.44 -0.10 10.97
C TYR A 16 7.08 -0.57 11.49
N GLN A 17 7.00 -0.95 12.77
CA GLN A 17 5.75 -1.42 13.37
C GLN A 17 4.65 -0.34 13.33
N LYS A 18 4.99 0.93 13.61
CA LYS A 18 4.05 2.04 13.53
C LYS A 18 3.55 2.27 12.10
N VAL A 19 4.48 2.33 11.13
CA VAL A 19 4.14 2.51 9.70
C VAL A 19 3.23 1.39 9.23
N ARG A 20 3.60 0.13 9.48
CA ARG A 20 2.82 -1.05 9.08
C ARG A 20 1.41 -1.02 9.67
N ARG A 21 1.29 -0.68 10.96
CA ARG A 21 -0.01 -0.56 11.61
C ARG A 21 -0.88 0.49 10.92
N HIS A 22 -0.38 1.71 10.76
CA HIS A 22 -1.15 2.79 10.15
C HIS A 22 -1.54 2.51 8.70
N MET A 23 -0.65 1.87 7.94
CA MET A 23 -0.96 1.40 6.58
C MET A 23 -2.13 0.42 6.56
N LEU A 24 -2.11 -0.60 7.43
CA LEU A 24 -3.17 -1.62 7.49
C LEU A 24 -4.50 -1.04 8.00
N GLU A 25 -4.45 -0.17 9.00
CA GLU A 25 -5.63 0.54 9.50
C GLU A 25 -6.26 1.41 8.40
N ALA A 26 -5.47 2.23 7.70
CA ALA A 26 -5.99 3.05 6.60
C ALA A 26 -6.57 2.20 5.47
N PHE A 27 -5.91 1.11 5.09
CA PHE A 27 -6.41 0.18 4.08
C PHE A 27 -7.77 -0.42 4.46
N ALA A 28 -7.93 -0.83 5.73
CA ALA A 28 -9.14 -1.49 6.20
C ALA A 28 -10.29 -0.53 6.53
N GLU A 29 -9.97 0.67 7.03
CA GLU A 29 -10.97 1.61 7.57
C GLU A 29 -11.45 2.62 6.52
N THR A 30 -10.71 2.82 5.42
CA THR A 30 -11.11 3.75 4.37
C THR A 30 -12.20 3.14 3.49
N TYR A 31 -13.38 3.77 3.45
CA TYR A 31 -14.35 3.47 2.39
C TYR A 31 -13.76 3.89 1.03
N SER A 32 -13.44 2.90 0.20
CA SER A 32 -12.63 3.08 -1.00
C SER A 32 -13.50 3.34 -2.24
N TYR A 33 -13.45 4.56 -2.77
CA TYR A 33 -14.00 4.90 -4.09
C TYR A 33 -13.07 4.55 -5.24
N SER A 34 -11.76 4.47 -4.96
CA SER A 34 -10.72 4.06 -5.93
C SER A 34 -9.47 3.60 -5.18
N LEU A 35 -8.64 2.79 -5.84
CA LEU A 35 -7.39 2.34 -5.24
C LEU A 35 -6.40 3.51 -5.06
N GLN A 36 -6.46 4.54 -5.91
CA GLN A 36 -5.70 5.78 -5.79
C GLN A 36 -6.05 6.55 -4.51
N GLN A 37 -7.33 6.66 -4.18
CA GLN A 37 -7.78 7.29 -2.93
C GLN A 37 -7.26 6.51 -1.71
N THR A 38 -7.38 5.18 -1.73
CA THR A 38 -6.89 4.32 -0.66
C THR A 38 -5.37 4.43 -0.51
N LEU A 39 -4.62 4.47 -1.62
CA LEU A 39 -3.18 4.73 -1.63
C LEU A 39 -2.85 6.06 -0.91
N HIS A 40 -3.55 7.13 -1.27
CA HIS A 40 -3.36 8.45 -0.67
C HIS A 40 -3.66 8.43 0.83
N ALA A 41 -4.80 7.88 1.24
CA ALA A 41 -5.20 7.79 2.65
C ALA A 41 -4.21 6.97 3.49
N MET A 42 -3.67 5.88 2.93
CA MET A 42 -2.63 5.06 3.57
C MET A 42 -1.34 5.86 3.80
N ALA A 43 -0.88 6.59 2.79
CA ALA A 43 0.33 7.39 2.89
C ALA A 43 0.16 8.58 3.84
N ASP A 44 -0.95 9.32 3.75
CA ASP A 44 -1.28 10.43 4.64
C ASP A 44 -1.29 9.98 6.10
N ARG A 45 -1.97 8.86 6.42
CA ARG A 45 -2.04 8.38 7.80
C ARG A 45 -0.65 8.07 8.38
N VAL A 46 0.27 7.58 7.55
CA VAL A 46 1.66 7.39 7.98
C VAL A 46 2.36 8.73 8.20
N LEU A 47 2.26 9.67 7.25
CA LEU A 47 2.87 10.99 7.38
C LEU A 47 2.30 11.76 8.59
N ASP A 48 1.01 11.66 8.90
CA ASP A 48 0.44 12.36 10.05
C ASP A 48 0.88 11.79 11.40
N ASN A 49 1.18 10.48 11.47
CA ASN A 49 1.43 9.78 12.74
C ASN A 49 2.90 9.38 12.98
N VAL A 50 3.74 9.45 11.95
CA VAL A 50 5.16 9.06 12.01
C VAL A 50 6.02 10.23 11.52
N SER A 51 6.34 11.16 12.44
CA SER A 51 7.05 12.40 12.14
C SER A 51 8.45 12.23 11.53
N THR A 52 9.07 11.07 11.72
CA THR A 52 10.37 10.71 11.13
C THR A 52 10.28 10.29 9.66
N VAL A 53 9.07 10.12 9.12
CA VAL A 53 8.81 9.80 7.70
C VAL A 53 8.41 11.08 6.97
N ASN A 54 9.07 11.35 5.84
CA ASN A 54 8.86 12.54 5.01
C ASN A 54 8.22 12.23 3.65
N GLU A 55 8.35 10.99 3.19
CA GLU A 55 7.89 10.51 1.88
C GLU A 55 7.46 9.05 2.02
N VAL A 56 6.38 8.68 1.33
CA VAL A 56 5.84 7.33 1.26
C VAL A 56 5.56 7.02 -0.22
N ARG A 57 6.16 5.94 -0.71
CA ARG A 57 5.90 5.43 -2.06
C ARG A 57 5.23 4.06 -2.00
N LEU A 58 4.15 3.90 -2.76
CA LEU A 58 3.37 2.67 -2.81
C LEU A 58 3.13 2.23 -4.25
N ASN A 59 3.26 0.92 -4.48
CA ASN A 59 2.90 0.25 -5.73
C ASN A 59 1.88 -0.84 -5.39
N LEU A 60 0.62 -0.61 -5.75
CA LEU A 60 -0.52 -1.39 -5.31
C LEU A 60 -1.21 -2.05 -6.52
N PRO A 61 -0.97 -3.35 -6.76
CA PRO A 61 -1.70 -4.07 -7.78
C PRO A 61 -3.15 -4.31 -7.34
N ASN A 62 -4.11 -3.97 -8.21
CA ASN A 62 -5.51 -4.33 -8.05
C ASN A 62 -5.72 -5.78 -8.48
N LYS A 63 -5.64 -6.70 -7.52
CA LYS A 63 -5.88 -8.13 -7.78
C LYS A 63 -7.38 -8.39 -7.95
N HIS A 64 -7.80 -8.55 -9.19
CA HIS A 64 -9.20 -8.71 -9.53
C HIS A 64 -9.80 -10.00 -8.97
N HIS A 65 -10.90 -9.84 -8.24
CA HIS A 65 -11.80 -10.91 -7.83
C HIS A 65 -13.14 -10.66 -8.53
N PHE A 66 -13.37 -11.35 -9.64
CA PHE A 66 -14.59 -11.18 -10.44
C PHE A 66 -15.71 -12.03 -9.85
N LEU A 67 -16.91 -11.47 -9.70
CA LEU A 67 -18.08 -12.23 -9.29
C LEU A 67 -18.42 -13.24 -10.38
N VAL A 68 -18.51 -14.52 -10.02
CA VAL A 68 -18.79 -15.59 -10.99
C VAL A 68 -20.28 -15.56 -11.34
N ASP A 69 -20.59 -15.56 -12.64
CA ASP A 69 -21.95 -15.76 -13.12
C ASP A 69 -22.35 -17.24 -12.97
N LEU A 70 -23.32 -17.50 -12.09
CA LEU A 70 -23.87 -18.82 -11.82
C LEU A 70 -25.27 -19.03 -12.44
N GLU A 71 -25.82 -18.04 -13.15
CA GLU A 71 -27.10 -18.15 -13.84
C GLU A 71 -27.17 -19.36 -14.80
N PRO A 72 -26.10 -19.72 -15.55
CA PRO A 72 -26.10 -20.92 -16.40
C PRO A 72 -26.31 -22.24 -15.64
N PHE A 73 -26.11 -22.24 -14.31
CA PHE A 73 -26.34 -23.39 -13.44
C PHE A 73 -27.67 -23.30 -12.67
N GLY A 74 -28.47 -22.25 -12.90
CA GLY A 74 -29.74 -22.01 -12.21
C GLY A 74 -29.57 -21.57 -10.75
N LEU A 75 -28.45 -20.93 -10.41
CA LEU A 75 -28.12 -20.48 -9.06
C LEU A 75 -27.89 -18.96 -9.02
N GLU A 76 -28.23 -18.33 -7.89
CA GLU A 76 -27.85 -16.94 -7.59
C GLU A 76 -26.47 -16.90 -6.90
N ASN A 77 -25.75 -15.78 -7.05
CA ASN A 77 -24.47 -15.55 -6.37
C ASN A 77 -24.53 -14.23 -5.57
N ASP A 78 -24.86 -14.31 -4.29
CA ASP A 78 -24.91 -13.16 -3.38
C ASP A 78 -23.52 -12.76 -2.87
N ASN A 79 -22.62 -12.42 -3.79
CA ASN A 79 -21.26 -11.99 -3.46
C ASN A 79 -20.45 -13.05 -2.69
N GLU A 80 -20.58 -14.33 -3.05
CA GLU A 80 -19.94 -15.44 -2.35
C GLU A 80 -18.85 -16.13 -3.17
N VAL A 81 -19.10 -16.36 -4.47
CA VAL A 81 -18.18 -17.10 -5.35
C VAL A 81 -17.47 -16.15 -6.30
N TYR A 82 -16.13 -16.11 -6.20
CA TYR A 82 -15.27 -15.22 -6.99
C TYR A 82 -14.19 -15.98 -7.77
N PHE A 83 -13.87 -15.49 -8.96
CA PHE A 83 -12.67 -15.87 -9.70
C PHE A 83 -11.56 -14.85 -9.45
N ALA A 84 -10.49 -15.29 -8.77
CA ALA A 84 -9.28 -14.50 -8.57
C ALA A 84 -8.35 -14.65 -9.78
N ALA A 85 -8.35 -13.65 -10.67
CA ALA A 85 -7.52 -13.66 -11.87
C ALA A 85 -6.03 -13.49 -11.51
N ASP A 86 -5.15 -14.23 -12.20
CA ASP A 86 -3.70 -14.18 -11.96
C ASP A 86 -3.06 -12.92 -12.58
N ARG A 87 -3.48 -12.57 -13.80
CA ARG A 87 -2.81 -11.58 -14.65
C ARG A 87 -3.76 -10.74 -15.48
N MET A 88 -3.12 -9.67 -15.97
CA MET A 88 -3.69 -8.33 -16.18
C MET A 88 -4.33 -7.83 -14.89
N TYR A 89 -3.61 -6.95 -14.21
CA TYR A 89 -4.10 -6.22 -13.06
C TYR A 89 -3.77 -4.74 -13.25
N GLY A 90 -4.66 -3.87 -12.77
CA GLY A 90 -4.33 -2.45 -12.66
C GLY A 90 -3.18 -2.29 -11.68
N LEU A 91 -2.09 -1.64 -12.08
CA LEU A 91 -1.02 -1.25 -11.16
C LEU A 91 -1.18 0.23 -10.85
N ILE A 92 -1.47 0.55 -9.60
CA ILE A 92 -1.61 1.92 -9.13
C ILE A 92 -0.36 2.26 -8.33
N GLU A 93 0.22 3.40 -8.66
CA GLU A 93 1.46 3.86 -8.04
C GLU A 93 1.31 5.31 -7.60
N GLY A 94 2.02 5.65 -6.53
CA GLY A 94 2.05 7.02 -6.05
C GLY A 94 3.14 7.24 -5.01
N THR A 95 3.68 8.46 -5.04
CA THR A 95 4.55 9.01 -4.01
C THR A 95 3.81 10.17 -3.36
N ILE A 96 3.59 10.09 -2.05
CA ILE A 96 3.05 11.17 -1.23
C ILE A 96 4.15 11.62 -0.27
N HIS A 97 4.34 12.92 -0.15
CA HIS A 97 5.36 13.52 0.71
C HIS A 97 4.83 14.78 1.37
N ARG A 98 5.48 15.20 2.45
CA ARG A 98 5.13 16.46 3.12
C ARG A 98 5.39 17.65 2.21
N ASP A 99 4.67 18.73 2.47
CA ASP A 99 4.95 20.01 1.84
C ASP A 99 6.38 20.48 2.16
N GLY A 100 7.04 21.10 1.18
CA GLY A 100 8.45 21.51 1.27
C GLY A 100 9.49 20.38 1.25
N VAL A 101 9.08 19.10 1.26
CA VAL A 101 9.99 17.96 1.08
C VAL A 101 10.18 17.68 -0.39
N GLN A 102 11.44 17.58 -0.84
CA GLN A 102 11.75 17.03 -2.16
C GLN A 102 11.76 15.50 -2.07
N PRO A 103 10.91 14.78 -2.83
CA PRO A 103 10.95 13.33 -2.86
C PRO A 103 12.27 12.84 -3.45
N VAL A 104 12.86 11.83 -2.81
CA VAL A 104 14.17 11.26 -3.19
C VAL A 104 14.08 9.81 -3.62
N ILE A 105 12.91 9.17 -3.47
CA ILE A 105 12.72 7.79 -3.87
C ILE A 105 12.48 7.73 -5.40
N ALA A 106 13.49 7.29 -6.15
CA ALA A 106 13.48 7.27 -7.63
C ALA A 106 12.38 6.39 -8.23
N THR A 107 11.47 6.94 -9.04
CA THR A 107 10.29 6.26 -9.61
C THR A 107 10.59 5.07 -10.52
N SER A 108 11.81 4.94 -11.05
CA SER A 108 12.12 4.07 -12.20
C SER A 108 12.76 2.70 -11.89
N ASP A 109 13.22 2.45 -10.66
CA ASP A 109 14.18 1.35 -10.41
C ASP A 109 13.57 -0.05 -10.19
N TRP A 110 12.27 -0.24 -10.40
CA TRP A 110 11.59 -1.50 -10.02
C TRP A 110 10.79 -2.16 -11.16
N ILE A 111 10.71 -1.57 -12.36
CA ILE A 111 9.99 -2.14 -13.53
C ILE A 111 10.91 -3.02 -14.41
N THR A 112 12.24 -2.93 -14.27
CA THR A 112 13.21 -3.59 -15.15
C THR A 112 14.09 -4.67 -14.50
N ALA A 113 13.81 -5.09 -13.26
CA ALA A 113 14.53 -6.19 -12.60
C ALA A 113 13.76 -7.51 -12.70
#